data_AF-A0A520JEP0-F1
#
_entry.id   AF-A0A520JEP0-F1
#
_cell.length_a   1.000
_cell.length_b   1.000
_cell.length_c   1.000
_cell.angle_alpha   90.00
_cell.angle_beta   90.00
_cell.angle_gamma   90.00
#
_symmetry.space_group_name_H-M   'P 1'
#
loop_
_entity.id
_entity.type
_entity.pdbx_description
1 polymer ?
#
loop_
_entity_poly.entity_id
_entity_poly.type
_entity_poly.pdbx_seq_one_letter_code
_entity_poly.pdbx_strand_id
1 'polypeptide(L)'
;MAAPATAAPADLSAYLKARVADAAGQPDLAAASYAKVLAASPDDPVVAIRAYREALEAGDVPLATRAVAVLNKAGVAPADAALIPLADAARRNDPKAASAAIATLSSGPLVVLAPSLYAWVAHAEGRDPEPSLATAAKDPVANRFATETRALIAAAPRKQPLSIGVSRLLARLASDLSAGEPSPLSIALTQAALRADPSYDAARVLLADALARNKL
;
A
#
# COMPACT_ATOMS: atom_id res chain seq x y z
N MET A 1 -21.38 -3.57 -29.59
CA MET A 1 -20.81 -2.21 -29.58
C MET A 1 -21.33 -1.51 -28.34
N ALA A 2 -20.46 -1.28 -27.34
CA ALA A 2 -20.83 -0.51 -26.16
C ALA A 2 -20.86 0.99 -26.55
N ALA A 3 -21.97 1.66 -26.24
CA ALA A 3 -22.09 3.10 -26.45
C ALA A 3 -21.12 3.86 -25.54
N PRO A 4 -20.49 4.95 -25.99
CA PRO A 4 -19.67 5.78 -25.11
C PRO A 4 -20.60 6.40 -24.07
N ALA A 5 -20.31 6.18 -22.79
CA ALA A 5 -20.96 6.92 -21.71
C ALA A 5 -20.56 8.39 -21.87
N THR A 6 -21.46 9.23 -22.37
CA THR A 6 -21.30 10.68 -22.34
C THR A 6 -21.35 11.13 -20.88
N ALA A 7 -20.17 11.35 -20.29
CA ALA A 7 -20.05 11.98 -18.98
C ALA A 7 -20.81 13.32 -18.99
N ALA A 8 -21.61 13.59 -17.96
CA ALA A 8 -22.37 14.83 -17.91
C ALA A 8 -21.39 16.03 -17.82
N PRO A 9 -21.76 17.22 -18.30
CA PRO A 9 -20.88 18.41 -18.26
C PRO A 9 -20.36 18.76 -16.86
N ALA A 10 -21.15 18.45 -15.82
CA ALA A 10 -20.77 18.61 -14.42
C ALA A 10 -19.65 17.63 -14.00
N ASP A 11 -19.66 16.40 -14.51
CA ASP A 11 -18.63 15.38 -14.24
C ASP A 11 -17.30 15.78 -14.88
N LEU A 12 -17.36 16.36 -16.09
CA LEU A 12 -16.17 16.88 -16.78
C LEU A 12 -15.57 18.09 -16.05
N SER A 13 -16.41 19.02 -15.57
CA SER A 13 -15.94 20.17 -14.77
C SER A 13 -15.30 19.72 -13.45
N ALA A 14 -15.88 18.73 -12.76
CA ALA A 14 -15.33 18.17 -11.53
C ALA A 14 -14.00 17.44 -11.79
N TYR A 15 -13.92 16.66 -12.89
CA TYR A 15 -12.68 16.00 -13.30
C TYR A 15 -11.58 16.99 -13.67
N LEU A 16 -11.90 18.06 -14.42
CA LEU A 16 -10.94 19.11 -14.73
C LEU A 16 -10.43 19.83 -13.47
N LYS A 17 -11.31 20.13 -12.50
CA LYS A 17 -10.89 20.69 -11.20
C LYS A 17 -9.95 19.75 -10.46
N ALA A 18 -10.24 18.44 -10.46
CA ALA A 18 -9.36 17.44 -9.86
C ALA A 18 -7.98 17.43 -10.52
N ARG A 19 -7.94 17.45 -11.86
CA ARG A 19 -6.68 17.49 -12.64
C ARG A 19 -5.87 18.77 -12.43
N VAL A 20 -6.52 19.91 -12.25
CA VAL A 20 -5.82 21.17 -11.94
C VAL A 20 -5.21 21.13 -10.54
N ALA A 21 -5.94 20.59 -9.55
CA ALA A 21 -5.42 20.47 -8.18
C ALA A 21 -4.24 19.47 -8.09
N ASP A 22 -4.35 18.34 -8.77
CA ASP A 22 -3.30 17.32 -8.98
C ASP A 22 -2.05 17.98 -9.60
N ALA A 23 -2.20 18.67 -10.73
CA ALA A 23 -1.10 19.39 -11.37
C ALA A 23 -0.50 20.54 -10.53
N ALA A 24 -1.27 21.07 -9.58
CA ALA A 24 -0.82 22.11 -8.66
C ALA A 24 -0.18 21.56 -7.37
N GLY A 25 -0.06 20.24 -7.21
CA GLY A 25 0.50 19.61 -6.02
C GLY A 25 -0.34 19.83 -4.77
N GLN A 26 -1.67 19.87 -4.93
CA GLN A 26 -2.66 20.07 -3.85
C GLN A 26 -3.42 18.77 -3.56
N PRO A 27 -2.78 17.77 -2.92
CA PRO A 27 -3.34 16.41 -2.80
C PRO A 27 -4.67 16.38 -2.06
N ASP A 28 -4.87 17.21 -1.02
CA ASP A 28 -6.14 17.27 -0.29
C ASP A 28 -7.30 17.74 -1.18
N LEU A 29 -7.05 18.77 -2.00
CA LEU A 29 -8.06 19.30 -2.93
C LEU A 29 -8.30 18.34 -4.09
N ALA A 30 -7.23 17.72 -4.60
CA ALA A 30 -7.30 16.73 -5.66
C ALA A 30 -8.09 15.49 -5.20
N ALA A 31 -7.75 14.92 -4.03
CA ALA A 31 -8.46 13.81 -3.41
C ALA A 31 -9.95 14.13 -3.20
N ALA A 32 -10.27 15.29 -2.61
CA ALA A 32 -11.65 15.71 -2.40
C ALA A 32 -12.42 15.89 -3.73
N SER A 33 -11.74 16.33 -4.78
CA SER A 33 -12.35 16.51 -6.11
C SER A 33 -12.55 15.16 -6.81
N TYR A 34 -11.55 14.28 -6.82
CA TYR A 34 -11.69 12.93 -7.37
C TYR A 34 -12.70 12.09 -6.58
N ALA A 35 -12.86 12.29 -5.28
CA ALA A 35 -13.91 11.66 -4.49
C ALA A 35 -15.31 12.00 -5.02
N LYS A 36 -15.55 13.26 -5.42
CA LYS A 36 -16.82 13.70 -6.02
C LYS A 36 -17.02 13.07 -7.40
N VAL A 37 -15.97 13.03 -8.23
CA VAL A 37 -16.03 12.41 -9.56
C VAL A 37 -16.31 10.92 -9.44
N LEU A 38 -15.64 10.21 -8.52
CA LEU A 38 -15.87 8.79 -8.29
C LEU A 38 -17.27 8.53 -7.71
N ALA A 39 -17.82 9.43 -6.90
CA ALA A 39 -19.19 9.30 -6.44
C ALA A 39 -20.23 9.44 -7.58
N ALA A 40 -19.96 10.26 -8.58
CA ALA A 40 -20.80 10.40 -9.78
C ALA A 40 -20.63 9.21 -10.75
N SER A 41 -19.42 8.65 -10.82
CA SER A 41 -19.05 7.51 -11.68
C SER A 41 -18.43 6.37 -10.85
N PRO A 42 -19.23 5.65 -10.03
CA PRO A 42 -18.72 4.73 -9.00
C PRO A 42 -18.04 3.47 -9.52
N ASP A 43 -18.19 3.16 -10.80
CA ASP A 43 -17.59 1.99 -11.44
C ASP A 43 -16.49 2.36 -12.45
N ASP A 44 -16.05 3.62 -12.51
CA ASP A 44 -15.03 4.08 -13.47
C ASP A 44 -13.59 3.80 -12.95
N PRO A 45 -12.85 2.84 -13.53
CA PRO A 45 -11.50 2.52 -13.09
C PRO A 45 -10.48 3.63 -13.40
N VAL A 46 -10.73 4.49 -14.38
CA VAL A 46 -9.83 5.61 -14.74
C VAL A 46 -9.87 6.69 -13.66
N VAL A 47 -11.06 6.99 -13.16
CA VAL A 47 -11.23 7.89 -12.01
C VAL A 47 -10.71 7.23 -10.75
N ALA A 48 -10.99 5.95 -10.54
CA ALA A 48 -10.56 5.22 -9.34
C ALA A 48 -9.04 5.18 -9.20
N ILE A 49 -8.26 4.95 -10.26
CA ILE A 49 -6.79 4.93 -10.15
C ILE A 49 -6.24 6.29 -9.73
N ARG A 50 -6.81 7.40 -10.24
CA ARG A 50 -6.41 8.76 -9.84
C ARG A 50 -6.83 9.06 -8.40
N ALA A 51 -8.08 8.76 -8.05
CA ALA A 51 -8.59 8.91 -6.70
C ALA A 51 -7.73 8.14 -5.68
N TYR A 52 -7.29 6.93 -6.03
CA TYR A 52 -6.40 6.12 -5.19
C TYR A 52 -5.04 6.80 -4.98
N ARG A 53 -4.41 7.32 -6.04
CA ARG A 53 -3.10 8.00 -5.91
C ARG A 53 -3.20 9.25 -5.05
N GLU A 54 -4.15 10.13 -5.32
CA GLU A 54 -4.35 11.35 -4.51
C GLU A 54 -4.76 11.03 -3.08
N ALA A 55 -5.56 9.99 -2.87
CA ALA A 55 -5.93 9.54 -1.53
C ALA A 55 -4.70 9.07 -0.72
N LEU A 56 -3.75 8.39 -1.37
CA LEU A 56 -2.49 8.05 -0.73
C LEU A 56 -1.68 9.31 -0.43
N GLU A 57 -1.61 10.30 -1.32
CA GLU A 57 -0.85 11.52 -1.01
C GLU A 57 -1.49 12.37 0.10
N ALA A 58 -2.81 12.45 0.12
CA ALA A 58 -3.60 13.17 1.13
C ALA A 58 -3.77 12.39 2.45
N GLY A 59 -3.47 11.08 2.46
CA GLY A 59 -3.80 10.21 3.59
C GLY A 59 -5.31 9.95 3.79
N ASP A 60 -6.13 10.16 2.75
CA ASP A 60 -7.57 9.87 2.74
C ASP A 60 -7.83 8.36 2.56
N VAL A 61 -7.63 7.60 3.63
CA VAL A 61 -7.82 6.14 3.61
C VAL A 61 -9.24 5.70 3.18
N PRO A 62 -10.33 6.36 3.62
CA PRO A 62 -11.67 6.07 3.11
C PRO A 62 -11.78 6.16 1.58
N LEU A 63 -11.20 7.20 0.97
CA LEU A 63 -11.17 7.31 -0.49
C LEU A 63 -10.31 6.23 -1.13
N ALA A 64 -9.12 5.97 -0.62
CA ALA A 64 -8.23 4.92 -1.13
C ALA A 64 -8.91 3.55 -1.11
N THR A 65 -9.61 3.23 -0.03
CA THR A 65 -10.33 1.95 0.14
C THR A 65 -11.46 1.80 -0.88
N ARG A 66 -12.26 2.85 -1.10
CA ARG A 66 -13.32 2.83 -2.12
C ARG A 66 -12.74 2.69 -3.52
N ALA A 67 -11.70 3.45 -3.84
CA ALA A 67 -11.04 3.40 -5.14
C ALA A 67 -10.46 2.01 -5.44
N VAL A 68 -9.78 1.38 -4.47
CA VAL A 68 -9.28 0.01 -4.60
C VAL A 68 -10.40 -1.01 -4.83
N ALA A 69 -11.56 -0.85 -4.18
CA ALA A 69 -12.70 -1.73 -4.42
C ALA A 69 -13.17 -1.68 -5.88
N VAL A 70 -13.21 -0.49 -6.47
CA VAL A 70 -13.54 -0.29 -7.90
C VAL A 70 -12.50 -0.93 -8.80
N LEU A 71 -11.21 -0.70 -8.53
CA LEU A 71 -10.11 -1.26 -9.31
C LEU A 71 -10.04 -2.79 -9.25
N ASN A 72 -10.32 -3.37 -8.08
CA ASN A 72 -10.43 -4.81 -7.89
C ASN A 72 -11.59 -5.40 -8.70
N LYS A 73 -12.78 -4.77 -8.64
CA LYS A 73 -13.95 -5.19 -9.42
C LYS A 73 -13.67 -5.14 -10.93
N ALA A 74 -12.89 -4.16 -11.38
CA ALA A 74 -12.47 -4.01 -12.77
C ALA A 74 -11.27 -4.90 -13.18
N GLY A 75 -10.64 -5.61 -12.24
CA GLY A 75 -9.47 -6.46 -12.51
C GLY A 75 -8.18 -5.70 -12.84
N VAL A 76 -8.09 -4.42 -12.49
CA VAL A 76 -6.96 -3.53 -12.82
C VAL A 76 -6.32 -2.91 -11.57
N ALA A 77 -6.49 -3.57 -10.42
CA ALA A 77 -5.90 -3.12 -9.15
C ALA A 77 -4.36 -3.07 -9.24
N PRO A 78 -3.73 -1.97 -8.82
CA PRO A 78 -2.28 -1.86 -8.79
C PRO A 78 -1.69 -2.82 -7.75
N ALA A 79 -0.42 -3.17 -7.91
CA ALA A 79 0.28 -4.11 -7.03
C ALA A 79 0.30 -3.66 -5.55
N ASP A 80 0.25 -2.36 -5.30
CA ASP A 80 0.25 -1.77 -3.96
C ASP A 80 -1.13 -1.76 -3.28
N ALA A 81 -2.22 -2.11 -3.98
CA ALA A 81 -3.58 -2.06 -3.46
C ALA A 81 -3.82 -2.95 -2.23
N ALA A 82 -3.02 -4.01 -2.08
CA ALA A 82 -3.10 -4.93 -0.94
C ALA A 82 -2.28 -4.48 0.29
N LEU A 83 -1.50 -3.39 0.20
CA LEU A 83 -0.70 -2.89 1.33
C LEU A 83 -1.58 -2.36 2.48
N ILE A 84 -2.65 -1.63 2.16
CA ILE A 84 -3.57 -1.10 3.18
C ILE A 84 -4.36 -2.23 3.88
N PRO A 85 -4.98 -3.20 3.17
CA PRO A 85 -5.57 -4.38 3.80
C PRO A 85 -4.59 -5.18 4.66
N LEU A 86 -3.35 -5.35 4.21
CA LEU A 86 -2.29 -6.02 4.99
C LEU A 86 -2.01 -5.27 6.29
N ALA A 87 -1.85 -3.94 6.22
CA ALA A 87 -1.62 -3.11 7.40
C ALA A 87 -2.77 -3.15 8.40
N ASP A 88 -4.02 -3.14 7.92
CA ASP A 88 -5.22 -3.26 8.76
C ASP A 88 -5.34 -4.62 9.43
N ALA A 89 -5.02 -5.69 8.70
CA ALA A 89 -4.96 -7.03 9.27
C ALA A 89 -3.87 -7.14 10.34
N ALA A 90 -2.68 -6.60 10.05
CA ALA A 90 -1.55 -6.58 10.99
C ALA A 90 -1.89 -5.80 12.27
N ARG A 91 -2.51 -4.62 12.15
CA ARG A 91 -2.94 -3.81 13.29
C ARG A 91 -4.01 -4.47 14.14
N ARG A 92 -4.93 -5.21 13.53
CA ARG A 92 -5.95 -6.01 14.23
C ARG A 92 -5.42 -7.34 14.77
N ASN A 93 -4.14 -7.65 14.51
CA ASN A 93 -3.51 -8.93 14.79
C ASN A 93 -4.33 -10.11 14.23
N ASP A 94 -4.81 -9.95 12.98
CA ASP A 94 -5.61 -10.93 12.24
C ASP A 94 -4.71 -11.65 11.20
N PRO A 95 -4.11 -12.79 11.56
CA PRO A 95 -3.18 -13.51 10.68
C PRO A 95 -3.85 -14.09 9.45
N LYS A 96 -5.16 -14.39 9.51
CA LYS A 96 -5.92 -14.92 8.37
C LYS A 96 -6.14 -13.82 7.33
N ALA A 97 -6.59 -12.64 7.76
CA ALA A 97 -6.74 -11.50 6.86
C ALA A 97 -5.38 -11.04 6.31
N ALA A 98 -4.32 -11.09 7.12
CA ALA A 98 -2.97 -10.75 6.66
C ALA A 98 -2.50 -11.72 5.58
N SER A 99 -2.69 -13.03 5.78
CA SER A 99 -2.35 -14.06 4.79
C SER A 99 -3.11 -13.87 3.47
N ALA A 100 -4.39 -13.49 3.53
CA ALA A 100 -5.17 -13.18 2.34
C ALA A 100 -4.60 -11.97 1.57
N ALA A 101 -4.22 -10.90 2.28
CA ALA A 101 -3.60 -9.73 1.66
C ALA A 101 -2.21 -10.06 1.08
N ILE A 102 -1.41 -10.89 1.76
CA ILE A 102 -0.11 -11.36 1.25
C ILE A 102 -0.29 -12.15 -0.04
N ALA A 103 -1.29 -13.04 -0.12
CA ALA A 103 -1.57 -13.79 -1.35
C ALA A 103 -1.90 -12.88 -2.55
N THR A 104 -2.61 -11.77 -2.32
CA THR A 104 -2.85 -10.76 -3.36
C THR A 104 -1.55 -10.07 -3.79
N LEU A 105 -0.67 -9.69 -2.85
CA LEU A 105 0.66 -9.13 -3.18
C LEU A 105 1.52 -10.12 -3.99
N SER A 106 1.39 -11.42 -3.72
CA SER A 106 2.12 -12.49 -4.41
C SER A 106 1.75 -12.66 -5.89
N SER A 107 0.65 -12.06 -6.35
CA SER A 107 0.27 -12.07 -7.77
C SER A 107 0.96 -10.97 -8.59
N GLY A 108 1.74 -10.09 -7.94
CA GLY A 108 2.39 -8.94 -8.57
C GLY A 108 3.88 -8.80 -8.22
N PRO A 109 4.50 -7.66 -8.57
CA PRO A 109 5.92 -7.40 -8.34
C PRO A 109 6.34 -7.42 -6.86
N LEU A 110 5.38 -7.28 -5.93
CA LEU A 110 5.64 -7.33 -4.48
C LEU A 110 5.72 -8.76 -3.92
N VAL A 111 5.67 -9.79 -4.78
CA VAL A 111 5.82 -11.20 -4.40
C VAL A 111 7.10 -11.49 -3.61
N VAL A 112 8.17 -10.74 -3.86
CA VAL A 112 9.46 -10.86 -3.16
C VAL A 112 9.36 -10.65 -1.65
N LEU A 113 8.30 -9.97 -1.17
CA LEU A 113 8.06 -9.75 0.26
C LEU A 113 7.32 -10.91 0.93
N ALA A 114 6.64 -11.76 0.16
CA ALA A 114 5.73 -12.76 0.70
C ALA A 114 6.41 -13.72 1.69
N PRO A 115 7.62 -14.27 1.44
CA PRO A 115 8.31 -15.12 2.42
C PRO A 115 8.53 -14.44 3.78
N SER A 116 8.92 -13.16 3.75
CA SER A 116 9.18 -12.37 4.95
C SER A 116 7.90 -12.00 5.69
N LEU A 117 6.83 -11.67 4.95
CA LEU A 117 5.52 -11.36 5.54
C LEU A 117 4.89 -12.61 6.19
N TYR A 118 4.96 -13.77 5.54
CA TYR A 118 4.49 -15.03 6.13
C TYR A 118 5.30 -15.43 7.36
N ALA A 119 6.61 -15.14 7.38
CA ALA A 119 7.44 -15.36 8.56
C ALA A 119 7.01 -14.50 9.76
N TRP A 120 6.65 -13.23 9.53
CA TRP A 120 6.08 -12.38 10.58
C TRP A 120 4.71 -12.87 11.06
N VAL A 121 3.86 -13.39 10.17
CA VAL A 121 2.59 -14.04 10.54
C VAL A 121 2.86 -15.25 11.43
N ALA A 122 3.79 -16.14 11.05
CA ALA A 122 4.17 -17.31 11.84
C ALA A 122 4.70 -16.91 13.23
N HIS A 123 5.60 -15.92 13.29
CA HIS A 123 6.15 -15.42 14.54
C HIS A 123 5.07 -14.83 15.47
N ALA A 124 4.15 -14.04 14.93
CA ALA A 124 3.04 -13.46 15.71
C ALA A 124 2.09 -14.54 16.28
N GLU A 125 1.94 -15.66 15.57
CA GLU A 125 1.19 -16.83 16.03
C GLU A 125 1.99 -17.77 16.95
N GLY A 126 3.26 -17.47 17.21
CA GLY A 126 4.16 -18.31 18.00
C GLY A 126 4.59 -19.61 17.29
N ARG A 127 4.45 -19.66 15.96
CA ARG A 127 4.91 -20.75 15.10
C ARG A 127 6.35 -20.48 14.63
N ASP A 128 7.01 -21.53 14.16
CA ASP A 128 8.32 -21.42 13.53
C ASP A 128 8.25 -20.60 12.22
N PRO A 129 8.98 -19.48 12.09
CA PRO A 129 9.02 -18.66 10.88
C PRO A 129 9.92 -19.22 9.77
N GLU A 130 10.85 -20.13 10.08
CA GLU A 130 11.88 -20.59 9.13
C GLU A 130 11.30 -21.24 7.86
N PRO A 131 10.24 -22.08 7.91
CA PRO A 131 9.66 -22.67 6.71
C PRO A 131 9.19 -21.61 5.70
N SER A 132 8.67 -20.47 6.16
CA SER A 132 8.26 -19.36 5.29
C SER A 132 9.48 -18.68 4.67
N LEU A 133 10.53 -18.41 5.46
CA LEU A 133 11.75 -17.77 4.98
C LEU A 133 12.52 -18.62 3.96
N ALA A 134 12.55 -19.94 4.15
CA ALA A 134 13.23 -20.87 3.26
C ALA A 134 12.67 -20.86 1.82
N THR A 135 11.40 -20.48 1.63
CA THR A 135 10.78 -20.37 0.30
C THR A 135 11.45 -19.30 -0.58
N ALA A 136 12.16 -18.34 0.03
CA ALA A 136 12.86 -17.28 -0.68
C ALA A 136 14.17 -17.71 -1.35
N ALA A 137 14.71 -18.89 -1.03
CA ALA A 137 16.09 -19.28 -1.36
C ALA A 137 16.45 -19.22 -2.85
N LYS A 138 15.46 -19.38 -3.74
CA LYS A 138 15.65 -19.39 -5.21
C LYS A 138 15.61 -18.00 -5.85
N ASP A 139 15.12 -16.98 -5.14
CA ASP A 139 15.00 -15.61 -5.64
C ASP A 139 15.98 -14.71 -4.87
N PRO A 140 17.00 -14.11 -5.53
CA PRO A 140 18.00 -13.30 -4.84
C PRO A 140 17.43 -12.10 -4.07
N VAL A 141 16.38 -11.47 -4.60
CA VAL A 141 15.74 -10.30 -3.97
C VAL A 141 14.94 -10.75 -2.76
N ALA A 142 14.11 -11.78 -2.91
CA ALA A 142 13.36 -12.34 -1.79
C ALA A 142 14.30 -12.89 -0.70
N ASN A 143 15.41 -13.52 -1.08
CA ASN A 143 16.38 -14.09 -0.15
C ASN A 143 17.09 -13.01 0.68
N ARG A 144 17.36 -11.84 0.10
CA ARG A 144 17.87 -10.68 0.84
C ARG A 144 16.88 -10.25 1.93
N PHE A 145 15.61 -10.07 1.59
CA PHE A 145 14.56 -9.73 2.57
C PHE A 145 14.37 -10.82 3.63
N ALA A 146 14.42 -12.09 3.23
CA ALA A 146 14.29 -13.21 4.16
C ALA A 146 15.46 -13.28 5.16
N THR A 147 16.69 -12.99 4.70
CA THR A 147 17.88 -12.95 5.56
C THR A 147 17.78 -11.85 6.61
N GLU A 148 17.38 -10.65 6.22
CA GLU A 148 17.16 -9.54 7.16
C GLU A 148 16.00 -9.83 8.11
N THR A 149 14.89 -10.37 7.61
CA THR A 149 13.74 -10.76 8.42
C THR A 149 14.10 -11.83 9.45
N ARG A 150 14.96 -12.80 9.10
CA ARG A 150 15.46 -13.80 10.05
C ARG A 150 16.18 -13.16 11.22
N ALA A 151 17.07 -12.20 10.96
CA ALA A 151 17.79 -11.47 12.00
C ALA A 151 16.84 -10.64 12.88
N LEU A 152 15.85 -9.98 12.27
CA LEU A 152 14.86 -9.20 12.99
C LEU A 152 13.96 -10.06 13.88
N ILE A 153 13.50 -11.21 13.39
CA ILE A 153 12.68 -12.14 14.18
C ILE A 153 13.50 -12.75 15.32
N ALA A 154 14.76 -13.12 15.09
CA ALA A 154 15.63 -13.65 16.14
C ALA A 154 15.85 -12.66 17.30
N ALA A 155 15.84 -11.35 17.01
CA ALA A 155 15.93 -10.28 18.01
C ALA A 155 14.56 -9.86 18.59
N ALA A 156 13.45 -10.35 18.03
CA ALA A 156 12.10 -9.96 18.44
C ALA A 156 11.60 -10.75 19.66
N PRO A 157 10.74 -10.14 20.51
CA PRO A 157 10.02 -10.89 21.54
C PRO A 157 9.19 -12.03 20.93
N ARG A 158 9.10 -13.18 21.63
CA ARG A 158 8.41 -14.42 21.17
C ARG A 158 6.94 -14.27 20.73
N LYS A 159 6.29 -13.15 21.04
CA LYS A 159 4.89 -12.85 20.67
C LYS A 159 4.75 -11.40 20.23
N GLN A 160 5.74 -10.90 19.49
CA GLN A 160 5.68 -9.55 18.95
C GLN A 160 4.42 -9.41 18.08
N PRO A 161 3.62 -8.34 18.24
CA PRO A 161 2.46 -8.09 17.40
C PRO A 161 2.84 -8.04 15.91
N LEU A 162 1.97 -8.62 15.06
CA LEU A 162 2.17 -8.63 13.61
C LEU A 162 2.37 -7.22 13.03
N SER A 163 1.67 -6.23 13.60
CA SER A 163 1.80 -4.81 13.23
C SER A 163 3.23 -4.31 13.23
N ILE A 164 4.03 -4.65 14.23
CA ILE A 164 5.40 -4.15 14.36
C ILE A 164 6.29 -4.76 13.28
N GLY A 165 6.18 -6.07 13.05
CA GLY A 165 6.95 -6.78 12.02
C GLY A 165 6.62 -6.28 10.61
N VAL A 166 5.32 -6.19 10.30
CA VAL A 166 4.83 -5.67 9.01
C VAL A 166 5.26 -4.22 8.82
N SER A 167 5.03 -3.35 9.81
CA SER A 167 5.37 -1.91 9.70
C SER A 167 6.86 -1.70 9.39
N ARG A 168 7.75 -2.39 10.12
CA ARG A 168 9.19 -2.27 9.94
C ARG A 168 9.66 -2.79 8.57
N LEU A 169 9.12 -3.91 8.11
CA LEU A 169 9.46 -4.45 6.79
C LEU A 169 9.03 -3.49 5.67
N LEU A 170 7.81 -2.94 5.73
CA LEU A 170 7.31 -2.00 4.73
C LEU A 170 8.09 -0.68 4.72
N ALA A 171 8.38 -0.12 5.90
CA ALA A 171 9.21 1.08 6.01
C ALA A 171 10.63 0.85 5.49
N ARG A 172 11.22 -0.33 5.75
CA ARG A 172 12.54 -0.65 5.21
C ARG A 172 12.52 -0.73 3.70
N LEU A 173 11.54 -1.39 3.10
CA LEU A 173 11.41 -1.39 1.64
C LEU A 173 11.26 0.03 1.10
N ALA A 174 10.44 0.88 1.73
CA ALA A 174 10.28 2.26 1.30
C ALA A 174 11.61 3.04 1.36
N SER A 175 12.42 2.83 2.41
CA SER A 175 13.75 3.42 2.55
C SER A 175 14.76 2.90 1.52
N ASP A 176 14.68 1.62 1.14
CA ASP A 176 15.53 1.06 0.08
C ASP A 176 15.13 1.66 -1.29
N LEU A 177 13.84 1.92 -1.51
CA LEU A 177 13.32 2.56 -2.73
C LEU A 177 13.60 4.06 -2.79
N SER A 178 13.70 4.76 -1.65
CA SER A 178 13.98 6.20 -1.61
C SER A 178 15.38 6.58 -2.09
N ALA A 179 16.28 5.60 -2.26
CA ALA A 179 17.58 5.79 -2.92
C ALA A 179 17.45 5.97 -4.45
N GLY A 180 16.27 5.67 -5.02
CA GLY A 180 15.94 5.85 -6.43
C GLY A 180 14.98 7.03 -6.69
N GLU A 181 14.23 6.98 -7.79
CA GLU A 181 13.23 8.01 -8.08
C GLU A 181 12.04 7.97 -7.10
N PRO A 182 11.48 9.14 -6.75
CA PRO A 182 10.26 9.21 -5.96
C PRO A 182 9.17 8.41 -6.65
N SER A 183 8.53 7.48 -5.93
CA SER A 183 7.49 6.64 -6.52
C SER A 183 6.23 6.64 -5.65
N PRO A 184 5.04 6.58 -6.26
CA PRO A 184 3.79 6.36 -5.52
C PRO A 184 3.81 5.13 -4.61
N LEU A 185 4.68 4.15 -4.93
CA LEU A 185 4.89 2.96 -4.13
C LEU A 185 5.55 3.27 -2.78
N SER A 186 6.52 4.19 -2.69
CA SER A 186 7.16 4.53 -1.40
C SER A 186 6.17 5.23 -0.46
N ILE A 187 5.28 6.07 -0.99
CA ILE A 187 4.17 6.68 -0.24
C ILE A 187 3.22 5.58 0.25
N ALA A 188 2.78 4.68 -0.63
CA ALA A 188 1.89 3.58 -0.25
C ALA A 188 2.50 2.68 0.86
N LEU A 189 3.79 2.35 0.75
CA LEU A 189 4.51 1.54 1.73
C LEU A 189 4.63 2.23 3.09
N THR A 190 5.01 3.51 3.11
CA THR A 190 5.15 4.28 4.36
C THR A 190 3.80 4.53 5.04
N GLN A 191 2.75 4.78 4.27
CA GLN A 191 1.40 4.86 4.80
C GLN A 191 0.90 3.53 5.36
N ALA A 192 1.11 2.42 4.65
CA ALA A 192 0.79 1.10 5.16
C ALA A 192 1.60 0.78 6.43
N ALA A 193 2.87 1.19 6.50
CA ALA A 193 3.68 1.04 7.71
C ALA A 193 3.09 1.81 8.91
N LEU A 194 2.72 3.08 8.72
CA LEU A 194 2.09 3.90 9.77
C LEU A 194 0.68 3.42 10.14
N ARG A 195 -0.03 2.84 9.17
CA ARG A 195 -1.35 2.25 9.43
C ARG A 195 -1.24 0.97 10.24
N ALA A 196 -0.20 0.15 10.03
CA ALA A 196 0.08 -1.03 10.82
C ALA A 196 0.54 -0.64 12.25
N ASP A 197 1.51 0.26 12.35
CA ASP A 197 2.05 0.78 13.62
C ASP A 197 2.15 2.31 13.59
N PRO A 198 1.14 3.01 14.13
CA PRO A 198 1.13 4.47 14.19
C PRO A 198 2.24 5.07 15.04
N SER A 199 2.90 4.28 15.91
CA SER A 199 3.96 4.75 16.81
C SER A 199 5.35 4.71 16.17
N TYR A 200 5.48 4.20 14.94
CA TYR A 200 6.77 4.04 14.30
C TYR A 200 7.27 5.34 13.65
N ASP A 201 7.98 6.17 14.42
CA ASP A 201 8.44 7.50 14.00
C ASP A 201 9.31 7.49 12.73
N ALA A 202 10.12 6.45 12.53
CA ALA A 202 10.94 6.33 11.31
C ALA A 202 10.07 6.30 10.04
N ALA A 203 8.89 5.65 10.09
CA ALA A 203 7.96 5.63 8.96
C ALA A 203 7.33 7.01 8.69
N ARG A 204 7.18 7.86 9.74
CA ARG A 204 6.70 9.25 9.56
C ARG A 204 7.74 10.10 8.83
N VAL A 205 9.01 9.96 9.21
CA VAL A 205 10.12 10.67 8.56
C VAL A 205 10.22 10.24 7.09
N LEU A 206 10.14 8.94 6.82
CA LEU A 206 10.15 8.41 5.45
C LEU A 206 8.96 8.89 4.62
N LEU A 207 7.75 8.94 5.19
CA LEU A 207 6.58 9.48 4.50
C LEU A 207 6.77 10.97 4.16
N ALA A 208 7.30 11.75 5.10
CA ALA A 208 7.57 13.18 4.88
C ALA A 208 8.58 13.41 3.75
N ASP A 209 9.68 12.65 3.72
CA ASP A 209 10.67 12.70 2.63
C ASP A 209 10.06 12.27 1.28
N ALA A 210 9.29 11.17 1.26
CA ALA A 210 8.62 10.69 0.06
C ALA A 210 7.64 11.73 -0.52
N LEU A 211 6.82 12.34 0.34
CA LEU A 211 5.88 13.40 -0.06
C LEU A 211 6.60 14.67 -0.52
N ALA A 212 7.73 15.02 0.08
CA ALA A 212 8.50 16.20 -0.32
C ALA A 212 9.11 16.03 -1.72
N ARG A 213 9.58 14.82 -2.04
CA ARG A 213 10.21 14.54 -3.34
C ARG A 213 9.20 14.28 -4.47
N ASN A 214 8.00 13.79 -4.15
CA ASN A 214 6.95 13.56 -5.15
C ASN A 214 6.36 14.87 -5.71
N LYS A 215 6.63 16.01 -5.06
CA LYS A 215 6.20 17.35 -5.50
C LYS A 215 7.18 18.03 -6.48
N LEU A 216 8.33 17.43 -6.74
CA LEU A 216 9.38 17.93 -7.65
C LEU A 216 9.31 17.21 -9.00
#